data_AF-A0A960EBZ8-F1
#
_entry.id   AF-A0A960EBZ8-F1
#
_cell.length_a   1.000
_cell.length_b   1.000
_cell.length_c   1.000
_cell.angle_alpha   90.00
_cell.angle_beta   90.00
_cell.angle_gamma   90.00
#
_symmetry.space_group_name_H-M   'P 1'
#
loop_
_entity.id
_entity.type
_entity.pdbx_description
1 polymer ?
#
loop_
_entity_poly.entity_id
_entity_poly.type
_entity_poly.pdbx_seq_one_letter_code
_entity_poly.pdbx_strand_id
1 'polypeptide(L)'
;ARAAFFPLYPLLARWTDAVLPGGDVLAALTVNLVLGLVAITLIGVLARRLYGPAVGRMSVVLAALFPGSFVLSFAYSEALMIVLAAACLLMLVEREWVAAGVFAALATASRPNSVALIVACAVAAFLAIRERREYRSLIALALAPLGFLTFQVWLGQHADEPGAWFRVQQEAWGEGASFGWTAVKNTYEAFSNPLTSPTDTITAICFAATILLVVLAWKVRLNWVMFAYSMAIVVLMLAPATVTARPRFMYAAFPLLIAAAKWYEPHRTRDELIWPLTIGACGAGLAALTGLYGVFGAIP
;
A
#
# COMPACT_ATOMS: atom_id res chain seq x y z
N ALA A 1 -5.32 18.47 -15.20
CA ALA A 1 -6.02 17.59 -14.23
C ALA A 1 -6.03 16.10 -14.64
N ARG A 2 -6.40 15.71 -15.88
CA ARG A 2 -6.45 14.29 -16.31
C ARG A 2 -5.09 13.58 -16.43
N ALA A 3 -3.98 14.31 -16.50
CA ALA A 3 -2.62 13.77 -16.66
C ALA A 3 -2.02 13.10 -15.40
N ALA A 4 -2.66 13.24 -14.22
CA ALA A 4 -2.17 12.68 -12.97
C ALA A 4 -2.73 11.28 -12.62
N PHE A 5 -3.74 10.82 -13.36
CA PHE A 5 -4.42 9.55 -13.08
C PHE A 5 -3.96 8.47 -14.06
N PHE A 6 -3.35 7.41 -13.51
CA PHE A 6 -2.91 6.24 -14.25
C PHE A 6 -4.10 5.47 -14.87
N PRO A 7 -3.94 4.88 -16.06
CA PRO A 7 -5.07 4.48 -16.92
C PRO A 7 -5.78 3.20 -16.48
N LEU A 8 -5.13 2.34 -15.70
CA LEU A 8 -5.63 0.99 -15.40
C LEU A 8 -6.95 0.97 -14.62
N TYR A 9 -7.12 1.85 -13.65
CA TYR A 9 -8.34 1.90 -12.83
C TYR A 9 -9.55 2.45 -13.60
N PRO A 10 -9.43 3.60 -14.32
CA PRO A 10 -10.49 4.07 -15.21
C PRO A 10 -10.85 3.07 -16.31
N LEU A 11 -9.88 2.35 -16.87
CA LEU A 11 -10.14 1.28 -17.84
C LEU A 11 -11.01 0.20 -17.19
N LEU A 12 -10.58 -0.38 -16.08
CA LEU A 12 -11.35 -1.42 -15.38
C LEU A 12 -12.78 -0.98 -15.06
N ALA A 13 -12.96 0.25 -14.57
CA ALA A 13 -14.28 0.81 -14.29
C ALA A 13 -15.18 0.86 -15.54
N ARG A 14 -14.64 1.31 -16.68
CA ARG A 14 -15.37 1.35 -17.96
C ARG A 14 -15.74 -0.05 -18.48
N TRP A 15 -14.84 -1.03 -18.32
CA TRP A 15 -15.13 -2.42 -18.70
C TRP A 15 -16.25 -3.02 -17.85
N THR A 16 -16.33 -2.68 -16.56
CA THR A 16 -17.43 -3.13 -15.70
C THR A 16 -18.75 -2.39 -15.92
N ASP A 17 -18.73 -1.10 -16.23
CA ASP A 17 -19.95 -0.34 -16.58
C ASP A 17 -20.61 -0.92 -17.85
N ALA A 18 -19.82 -1.43 -18.79
CA ALA A 18 -20.34 -2.12 -19.97
C ALA A 18 -21.08 -3.44 -19.65
N VAL A 19 -20.90 -4.01 -18.45
CA VAL A 19 -21.44 -5.33 -18.06
C VAL A 19 -22.49 -5.21 -16.94
N LEU A 20 -22.39 -4.23 -16.05
CA LEU A 20 -23.32 -4.03 -14.94
C LEU A 20 -24.33 -2.91 -15.23
N PRO A 21 -25.64 -3.21 -15.23
CA PRO A 21 -26.66 -2.16 -15.24
C PRO A 21 -26.68 -1.46 -13.86
N GLY A 22 -26.36 -0.17 -13.82
CA GLY A 22 -26.34 0.61 -12.56
C GLY A 22 -25.59 1.95 -12.62
N GLY A 23 -24.85 2.23 -13.68
CA GLY A 23 -24.09 3.46 -13.89
C GLY A 23 -22.71 3.47 -13.21
N ASP A 24 -21.88 4.43 -13.63
CA ASP A 24 -20.44 4.51 -13.30
C ASP A 24 -20.09 4.36 -11.82
N VAL A 25 -20.91 4.93 -10.93
CA VAL A 25 -20.65 4.93 -9.48
C VAL A 25 -20.85 3.54 -8.86
N LEU A 26 -21.93 2.86 -9.21
CA LEU A 26 -22.18 1.50 -8.69
C LEU A 26 -21.14 0.52 -9.25
N ALA A 27 -20.80 0.62 -10.54
CA ALA A 27 -19.76 -0.19 -11.15
C ALA A 27 -18.40 -0.01 -10.44
N ALA A 28 -17.98 1.23 -10.20
CA ALA A 28 -16.72 1.52 -9.52
C ALA A 28 -16.71 1.01 -8.06
N LEU A 29 -17.81 1.15 -7.33
CA LEU A 29 -17.94 0.63 -5.96
C LEU A 29 -17.91 -0.90 -5.92
N THR A 30 -18.62 -1.57 -6.84
CA THR A 30 -18.62 -3.04 -6.93
C THR A 30 -17.23 -3.57 -7.27
N VAL A 31 -16.54 -2.97 -8.25
CA VAL A 31 -15.15 -3.31 -8.57
C VAL A 31 -14.25 -3.16 -7.35
N ASN A 32 -14.38 -2.04 -6.64
CA ASN A 32 -13.53 -1.78 -5.48
C ASN A 32 -13.77 -2.78 -4.35
N LEU A 33 -15.04 -3.16 -4.12
CA LEU A 33 -15.39 -4.17 -3.13
C LEU A 33 -14.80 -5.54 -3.48
N VAL A 34 -14.90 -5.95 -4.75
CA VAL A 34 -14.30 -7.21 -5.22
C VAL A 34 -12.78 -7.17 -5.08
N LEU A 35 -12.14 -6.06 -5.50
CA LEU A 35 -10.70 -5.88 -5.33
C LEU A 35 -10.29 -5.88 -3.85
N GLY A 36 -11.10 -5.29 -2.96
CA GLY A 36 -10.88 -5.32 -1.52
C GLY A 36 -10.92 -6.74 -0.95
N LEU A 37 -11.91 -7.54 -1.33
CA LEU A 37 -12.00 -8.95 -0.95
C LEU A 37 -10.80 -9.75 -1.45
N VAL A 38 -10.41 -9.54 -2.72
CA VAL A 38 -9.23 -10.19 -3.31
C VAL A 38 -7.95 -9.77 -2.58
N ALA A 39 -7.79 -8.48 -2.27
CA ALA A 39 -6.62 -7.95 -1.55
C ALA A 39 -6.48 -8.61 -0.17
N ILE A 40 -7.54 -8.58 0.65
CA ILE A 40 -7.54 -9.19 1.98
C ILE A 40 -7.24 -10.69 1.90
N THR A 41 -7.82 -11.38 0.92
CA THR A 41 -7.59 -12.81 0.68
C THR A 41 -6.13 -13.09 0.31
N LEU A 42 -5.56 -12.33 -0.62
CA LEU A 42 -4.16 -12.49 -1.02
C LEU A 42 -3.19 -12.21 0.13
N ILE A 43 -3.47 -11.20 0.96
CA ILE A 43 -2.69 -10.92 2.18
C ILE A 43 -2.72 -12.13 3.12
N GLY A 44 -3.90 -12.72 3.34
CA GLY A 44 -4.09 -13.93 4.13
C GLY A 44 -3.35 -15.15 3.58
N VAL A 45 -3.44 -15.38 2.27
CA VAL A 45 -2.73 -16.47 1.57
C VAL A 45 -1.22 -16.30 1.70
N LEU A 46 -0.72 -15.09 1.44
CA LEU A 46 0.70 -14.74 1.53
C LEU A 46 1.25 -14.95 2.95
N ALA A 47 0.52 -14.49 3.96
CA ALA A 47 0.85 -14.72 5.37
C ALA A 47 0.82 -16.21 5.74
N ARG A 48 -0.21 -16.94 5.29
CA ARG A 48 -0.35 -18.39 5.52
C ARG A 48 0.81 -19.17 4.93
N ARG A 49 1.22 -18.83 3.71
CA ARG A 49 2.33 -19.50 3.00
C ARG A 49 3.66 -19.36 3.74
N LEU A 50 3.93 -18.18 4.32
CA LEU A 50 5.21 -17.93 5.00
C LEU A 50 5.23 -18.32 6.48
N TYR A 51 4.13 -18.14 7.19
CA TYR A 51 4.11 -18.21 8.66
C TYR A 51 3.01 -19.12 9.22
N GLY A 52 2.30 -19.85 8.35
CA GLY A 52 1.33 -20.86 8.74
C GLY A 52 -0.12 -20.36 8.89
N PRO A 53 -1.09 -21.28 9.04
CA PRO A 53 -2.52 -20.96 8.98
C PRO A 53 -3.02 -19.97 10.05
N ALA A 54 -2.44 -19.98 11.25
CA ALA A 54 -2.84 -19.09 12.33
C ALA A 54 -2.53 -17.62 11.99
N VAL A 55 -1.28 -17.33 11.60
CA VAL A 55 -0.85 -16.01 11.13
C VAL A 55 -1.64 -15.57 9.90
N GLY A 56 -1.95 -16.49 8.98
CA GLY A 56 -2.82 -16.23 7.83
C GLY A 56 -4.19 -15.69 8.21
N ARG A 57 -4.90 -16.38 9.12
CA ARG A 57 -6.23 -15.92 9.59
C ARG A 57 -6.14 -14.59 10.33
N MET A 58 -5.15 -14.39 11.19
CA MET A 58 -4.96 -13.13 11.91
C MET A 58 -4.63 -11.97 10.96
N SER A 59 -3.87 -12.23 9.89
CA SER A 59 -3.57 -11.24 8.85
C SER A 59 -4.81 -10.84 8.08
N VAL A 60 -5.73 -11.77 7.78
CA VAL A 60 -7.03 -11.46 7.17
C VAL A 60 -7.84 -10.53 8.06
N VAL A 61 -7.94 -10.84 9.36
CA VAL A 61 -8.70 -10.05 10.33
C VAL A 61 -8.11 -8.64 10.46
N LEU A 62 -6.77 -8.53 10.61
CA LEU A 62 -6.10 -7.24 10.66
C LEU A 62 -6.26 -6.48 9.34
N ALA A 63 -6.09 -7.11 8.19
CA ALA A 63 -6.25 -6.44 6.90
C ALA A 63 -7.68 -5.92 6.68
N ALA A 64 -8.70 -6.63 7.19
CA ALA A 64 -10.08 -6.18 7.08
C ALA A 64 -10.42 -5.03 8.05
N LEU A 65 -9.93 -5.10 9.29
CA LEU A 65 -10.34 -4.19 10.37
C LEU A 65 -9.37 -3.03 10.60
N PHE A 66 -8.16 -3.09 10.05
CA PHE A 66 -7.18 -2.02 10.22
C PHE A 66 -7.77 -0.68 9.77
N PRO A 67 -7.59 0.43 10.50
CA PRO A 67 -8.26 1.69 10.19
C PRO A 67 -8.08 2.18 8.75
N GLY A 68 -6.92 1.91 8.14
CA GLY A 68 -6.62 2.22 6.75
C GLY A 68 -7.36 1.39 5.69
N SER A 69 -8.07 0.31 6.07
CA SER A 69 -8.84 -0.53 5.14
C SER A 69 -10.07 0.18 4.57
N PHE A 70 -10.45 1.36 5.10
CA PHE A 70 -11.53 2.18 4.54
C PHE A 70 -11.33 2.46 3.04
N VAL A 71 -10.07 2.53 2.56
CA VAL A 71 -9.75 2.72 1.13
C VAL A 71 -10.28 1.60 0.23
N LEU A 72 -10.60 0.43 0.79
CA LEU A 72 -11.22 -0.69 0.08
C LEU A 72 -12.75 -0.50 -0.08
N SER A 73 -13.35 0.47 0.60
CA SER A 73 -14.78 0.75 0.55
C SER A 73 -15.14 1.98 -0.32
N PHE A 74 -14.15 2.78 -0.71
CA PHE A 74 -14.32 3.95 -1.59
C PHE A 74 -13.70 3.68 -2.97
N ALA A 75 -14.25 4.27 -4.04
CA ALA A 75 -13.77 4.08 -5.41
C ALA A 75 -12.35 4.67 -5.64
N TYR A 76 -11.34 3.95 -5.16
CA TYR A 76 -9.94 4.35 -5.08
C TYR A 76 -9.04 3.31 -5.74
N SER A 77 -8.02 3.75 -6.49
CA SER A 77 -7.10 2.81 -7.16
C SER A 77 -6.15 2.08 -6.20
N GLU A 78 -6.17 2.41 -4.91
CA GLU A 78 -5.47 1.70 -3.83
C GLU A 78 -5.82 0.22 -3.77
N ALA A 79 -7.10 -0.15 -3.95
CA ALA A 79 -7.50 -1.56 -3.88
C ALA A 79 -6.82 -2.39 -4.99
N LEU A 80 -6.80 -1.86 -6.22
CA LEU A 80 -6.11 -2.48 -7.35
C LEU A 80 -4.61 -2.60 -7.10
N MET A 81 -3.98 -1.52 -6.62
CA MET A 81 -2.56 -1.53 -6.27
C MET A 81 -2.24 -2.63 -5.26
N ILE A 82 -3.03 -2.78 -4.21
CA ILE A 82 -2.79 -3.77 -3.15
C ILE A 82 -2.96 -5.19 -3.69
N VAL A 83 -3.97 -5.44 -4.54
CA VAL A 83 -4.13 -6.72 -5.22
C VAL A 83 -2.88 -7.07 -6.03
N LEU A 84 -2.43 -6.16 -6.90
CA LEU A 84 -1.27 -6.40 -7.75
C LEU A 84 0.03 -6.54 -6.94
N ALA A 85 0.20 -5.74 -5.88
CA ALA A 85 1.33 -5.84 -4.97
C ALA A 85 1.34 -7.17 -4.20
N ALA A 86 0.20 -7.60 -3.64
CA ALA A 86 0.07 -8.87 -2.93
C ALA A 86 0.30 -10.06 -3.86
N ALA A 87 -0.25 -10.02 -5.08
CA ALA A 87 0.00 -11.02 -6.12
C ALA A 87 1.48 -11.07 -6.51
N CYS A 88 2.12 -9.91 -6.74
CA CYS A 88 3.55 -9.82 -7.03
C CYS A 88 4.39 -10.42 -5.90
N LEU A 89 4.15 -10.05 -4.64
CA LEU A 89 4.89 -10.57 -3.49
C LEU A 89 4.67 -12.08 -3.32
N LEU A 90 3.47 -12.59 -3.57
CA LEU A 90 3.18 -14.03 -3.56
C LEU A 90 3.99 -14.77 -4.64
N MET A 91 4.01 -14.27 -5.87
CA MET A 91 4.80 -14.87 -6.96
C MET A 91 6.31 -14.79 -6.68
N LEU A 92 6.81 -13.72 -6.05
CA LEU A 92 8.21 -13.62 -5.61
C LEU A 92 8.55 -14.68 -4.56
N VAL A 93 7.63 -14.94 -3.62
CA VAL A 93 7.79 -16.01 -2.60
C VAL A 93 7.77 -17.39 -3.26
N GLU A 94 6.90 -17.60 -4.25
CA GLU A 94 6.79 -18.85 -5.02
C GLU A 94 7.90 -19.00 -6.08
N ARG A 95 8.77 -17.99 -6.24
CA ARG A 95 9.86 -17.92 -7.25
C ARG A 95 9.37 -17.96 -8.70
N GLU A 96 8.13 -17.56 -8.94
CA GLU A 96 7.56 -17.39 -10.27
C GLU A 96 7.93 -16.01 -10.85
N TRP A 97 9.18 -15.87 -11.30
CA TRP A 97 9.79 -14.58 -11.64
C TRP A 97 9.07 -13.81 -12.76
N VAL A 98 8.56 -14.52 -13.76
CA VAL A 98 7.85 -13.90 -14.90
C VAL A 98 6.52 -13.33 -14.42
N ALA A 99 5.73 -14.12 -13.70
CA ALA A 99 4.44 -13.68 -13.17
C ALA A 99 4.63 -12.52 -12.17
N ALA A 100 5.63 -12.60 -11.30
CA ALA A 100 5.99 -11.50 -10.40
C ALA A 100 6.31 -10.20 -11.17
N GLY A 101 7.12 -10.29 -12.22
CA GLY A 101 7.46 -9.15 -13.08
C GLY A 101 6.26 -8.55 -13.79
N VAL A 102 5.33 -9.38 -14.29
CA VAL A 102 4.09 -8.92 -14.93
C VAL A 102 3.19 -8.19 -13.91
N PHE A 103 2.98 -8.75 -12.72
CA PHE A 103 2.20 -8.06 -11.68
C PHE A 103 2.87 -6.76 -11.22
N ALA A 104 4.20 -6.74 -11.10
CA ALA A 104 4.94 -5.53 -10.79
C ALA A 104 4.79 -4.45 -11.88
N ALA A 105 4.87 -4.82 -13.15
CA ALA A 105 4.65 -3.91 -14.27
C ALA A 105 3.22 -3.35 -14.28
N LEU A 106 2.21 -4.20 -14.09
CA LEU A 106 0.82 -3.74 -13.99
C LEU A 106 0.61 -2.82 -12.78
N ALA A 107 1.25 -3.11 -11.64
CA ALA A 107 1.17 -2.28 -10.45
C ALA A 107 1.82 -0.91 -10.68
N THR A 108 3.02 -0.84 -11.26
CA THR A 108 3.71 0.43 -11.56
C THR A 108 2.99 1.27 -12.62
N ALA A 109 2.22 0.63 -13.50
CA ALA A 109 1.30 1.31 -14.41
C ALA A 109 -0.02 1.75 -13.75
N SER A 110 -0.27 1.38 -12.49
CA SER A 110 -1.50 1.73 -11.76
C SER A 110 -1.33 2.93 -10.83
N ARG A 111 -0.16 3.06 -10.17
CA ARG A 111 0.14 4.13 -9.20
C ARG A 111 1.66 4.34 -9.10
N PRO A 112 2.12 5.56 -8.78
CA PRO A 112 3.54 5.83 -8.61
C PRO A 112 4.11 5.12 -7.38
N ASN A 113 3.33 4.96 -6.31
CA ASN A 113 3.77 4.25 -5.09
C ASN A 113 4.16 2.79 -5.34
N SER A 114 3.65 2.17 -6.40
CA SER A 114 3.98 0.80 -6.76
C SER A 114 5.42 0.61 -7.23
N VAL A 115 6.17 1.69 -7.48
CA VAL A 115 7.63 1.59 -7.71
C VAL A 115 8.37 0.95 -6.53
N ALA A 116 7.77 0.93 -5.33
CA ALA A 116 8.25 0.14 -4.20
C ALA A 116 8.42 -1.36 -4.53
N LEU A 117 7.66 -1.91 -5.47
CA LEU A 117 7.80 -3.30 -5.93
C LEU A 117 9.12 -3.53 -6.69
N ILE A 118 9.72 -2.50 -7.28
CA ILE A 118 11.05 -2.61 -7.90
C ILE A 118 12.08 -2.96 -6.84
N VAL A 119 12.02 -2.32 -5.66
CA VAL A 119 12.89 -2.62 -4.52
C VAL A 119 12.67 -4.05 -4.02
N ALA A 120 11.41 -4.49 -3.94
CA ALA A 120 11.07 -5.85 -3.56
C ALA A 120 11.64 -6.88 -4.56
N CYS A 121 11.49 -6.64 -5.87
CA CYS A 121 12.04 -7.49 -6.93
C CYS A 121 13.57 -7.51 -6.89
N ALA A 122 14.23 -6.37 -6.61
CA ALA A 122 15.68 -6.29 -6.50
C ALA A 122 16.21 -7.12 -5.33
N VAL A 123 15.58 -7.01 -4.16
CA VAL A 123 15.94 -7.80 -2.98
C VAL A 123 15.68 -9.29 -3.22
N ALA A 124 14.53 -9.64 -3.81
CA ALA A 124 14.21 -11.03 -4.16
C ALA A 124 15.23 -11.63 -5.14
N ALA A 125 15.61 -10.87 -6.17
CA ALA A 125 16.62 -11.30 -7.15
C ALA A 125 18.00 -11.45 -6.53
N PHE A 126 18.41 -10.50 -5.68
CA PHE A 126 19.68 -10.59 -4.96
C PHE A 126 19.75 -11.84 -4.07
N LEU A 127 18.70 -12.11 -3.28
CA LEU A 127 18.62 -13.31 -2.44
C LEU A 127 18.63 -14.59 -3.29
N ALA A 128 17.85 -14.63 -4.37
CA ALA A 128 17.79 -15.79 -5.26
C ALA A 128 19.13 -16.12 -5.95
N ILE A 129 19.86 -15.09 -6.39
CA ILE A 129 21.20 -15.22 -6.98
C ILE A 129 22.22 -15.64 -5.92
N ARG A 130 22.19 -15.02 -4.74
CA ARG A 130 23.13 -15.31 -3.65
C ARG A 130 22.99 -16.73 -3.12
N GLU A 131 21.76 -17.21 -2.94
CA GLU A 131 21.48 -18.52 -2.34
C GLU A 131 21.55 -19.67 -3.35
N ARG A 132 21.06 -19.45 -4.59
CA ARG A 132 20.86 -20.53 -5.57
C ARG A 132 21.43 -20.23 -6.96
N ARG A 133 22.13 -19.11 -7.16
CA ARG A 133 22.61 -18.64 -8.47
C ARG A 133 21.49 -18.58 -9.52
N GLU A 134 20.27 -18.26 -9.08
CA GLU A 134 19.11 -18.24 -9.97
C GLU A 134 18.98 -16.88 -10.67
N TYR A 135 19.69 -16.72 -11.79
CA TYR A 135 19.68 -15.49 -12.59
C TYR A 135 18.34 -15.17 -13.26
N ARG A 136 17.43 -16.16 -13.38
CA ARG A 136 16.06 -15.96 -13.89
C ARG A 136 15.28 -14.93 -13.06
N SER A 137 15.66 -14.73 -11.80
CA SER A 137 15.07 -13.71 -10.92
C SER A 137 15.25 -12.27 -11.42
N LEU A 138 16.25 -12.01 -12.27
CA LEU A 138 16.43 -10.71 -12.91
C LEU A 138 15.28 -10.35 -13.86
N ILE A 139 14.51 -11.33 -14.35
CA ILE A 139 13.34 -11.07 -15.20
C ILE A 139 12.30 -10.25 -14.43
N ALA A 140 12.03 -10.59 -13.16
CA ALA A 140 11.09 -9.84 -12.34
C ALA A 140 11.55 -8.39 -12.16
N LEU A 141 12.84 -8.19 -11.90
CA LEU A 141 13.45 -6.87 -11.74
C LEU A 141 13.41 -6.04 -13.04
N ALA A 142 13.66 -6.67 -14.19
CA ALA A 142 13.64 -6.01 -15.48
C ALA A 142 12.22 -5.60 -15.92
N LEU A 143 11.21 -6.43 -15.60
CA LEU A 143 9.82 -6.15 -15.95
C LEU A 143 9.17 -5.10 -15.03
N ALA A 144 9.52 -5.07 -13.74
CA ALA A 144 8.91 -4.20 -12.74
C ALA A 144 8.81 -2.71 -13.13
N PRO A 145 9.85 -2.04 -13.68
CA PRO A 145 9.77 -0.63 -14.05
C PRO A 145 8.97 -0.37 -15.34
N LEU A 146 8.69 -1.38 -16.16
CA LEU A 146 8.11 -1.18 -17.50
C LEU A 146 6.75 -0.49 -17.47
N GLY A 147 5.92 -0.76 -16.47
CA GLY A 147 4.61 -0.09 -16.36
C GLY A 147 4.72 1.41 -16.13
N PHE A 148 5.64 1.83 -15.27
CA PHE A 148 5.92 3.23 -15.05
C PHE A 148 6.53 3.89 -16.29
N LEU A 149 7.55 3.25 -16.88
CA LEU A 149 8.24 3.78 -18.07
C LEU A 149 7.29 3.90 -19.27
N THR A 150 6.45 2.91 -19.52
CA THR A 150 5.47 2.96 -20.62
C THR A 150 4.46 4.08 -20.43
N PHE A 151 4.01 4.32 -19.19
CA PHE A 151 3.15 5.45 -18.89
C PHE A 151 3.85 6.81 -19.09
N GLN A 152 5.10 6.94 -18.66
CA GLN A 152 5.88 8.17 -18.86
C GLN A 152 6.10 8.49 -20.35
N VAL A 153 6.41 7.47 -21.17
CA VAL A 153 6.57 7.62 -22.62
C VAL A 153 5.24 8.01 -23.28
N TRP A 154 4.15 7.32 -22.93
CA TRP A 154 2.82 7.62 -23.46
C TRP A 154 2.38 9.05 -23.12
N LEU A 155 2.63 9.48 -21.88
CA LEU A 155 2.30 10.84 -21.44
C LEU A 155 3.18 11.88 -22.14
N GLY A 156 4.49 11.63 -22.28
CA GLY A 156 5.40 12.53 -22.98
C GLY A 156 5.03 12.73 -24.46
N GLN A 157 4.58 11.67 -25.13
CA GLN A 157 4.09 11.75 -26.51
C GLN A 157 2.76 12.50 -26.63
N HIS A 158 1.86 12.37 -25.66
CA HIS A 158 0.55 13.06 -25.68
C HIS A 158 0.60 14.51 -25.19
N ALA A 159 1.55 14.82 -24.31
CA ALA A 159 1.75 16.16 -23.76
C ALA A 159 2.75 17.00 -24.58
N ASP A 160 3.37 16.40 -25.60
CA ASP A 160 4.46 16.99 -26.41
C ASP A 160 5.61 17.57 -25.56
N GLU A 161 5.84 16.96 -24.38
CA GLU A 161 6.81 17.42 -23.40
C GLU A 161 7.38 16.23 -22.60
N PRO A 162 8.69 15.94 -22.70
CA PRO A 162 9.32 14.93 -21.88
C PRO A 162 9.35 15.37 -20.41
N GLY A 163 8.80 14.54 -19.52
CA GLY A 163 8.80 14.83 -18.08
C GLY A 163 7.60 15.65 -17.58
N ALA A 164 6.54 15.80 -18.39
CA ALA A 164 5.30 16.47 -18.00
C ALA A 164 4.74 15.99 -16.65
N TRP A 165 4.91 14.71 -16.29
CA TRP A 165 4.48 14.18 -14.99
C TRP A 165 5.26 14.79 -13.83
N PHE A 166 6.59 14.88 -13.92
CA PHE A 166 7.44 15.46 -12.87
C PHE A 166 7.17 16.95 -12.71
N ARG A 167 6.98 17.67 -13.83
CA ARG A 167 6.61 19.09 -13.79
C ARG A 167 5.25 19.29 -13.13
N VAL A 168 4.23 18.51 -13.49
CA VAL A 168 2.90 18.59 -12.85
C VAL A 168 2.98 18.24 -11.37
N GLN A 169 3.77 17.25 -10.98
CA GLN A 169 3.99 16.89 -9.58
C GLN A 169 4.67 18.03 -8.80
N GLN A 170 5.65 18.69 -9.40
CA GLN A 170 6.41 19.77 -8.76
C GLN A 170 5.65 21.11 -8.74
N GLU A 171 5.01 21.49 -9.85
CA GLU A 171 4.32 22.77 -10.06
C GLU A 171 2.87 22.76 -9.55
N ALA A 172 2.12 21.67 -9.73
CA ALA A 172 0.69 21.63 -9.38
C ALA A 172 0.43 21.10 -7.96
N TRP A 173 1.34 20.32 -7.39
CA TRP A 173 1.18 19.71 -6.05
C TRP A 173 2.18 20.22 -5.01
N GLY A 174 3.10 21.10 -5.41
CA GLY A 174 4.09 21.68 -4.50
C GLY A 174 4.95 20.63 -3.80
N GLU A 175 5.21 19.50 -4.47
CA GLU A 175 6.05 18.42 -3.92
C GLU A 175 7.53 18.84 -3.90
N GLY A 176 7.88 19.75 -2.99
CA GLY A 176 9.24 19.84 -2.50
C GLY A 176 9.59 18.54 -1.79
N ALA A 177 10.73 17.93 -2.13
CA ALA A 177 11.29 16.82 -1.38
C ALA A 177 11.70 17.32 0.00
N SER A 178 10.85 17.16 1.02
CA SER A 178 11.19 17.54 2.39
C SER A 178 11.90 16.43 3.16
N PHE A 179 12.06 15.24 2.56
CA PHE A 179 12.78 14.10 3.14
C PHE A 179 12.34 13.79 4.59
N GLY A 180 11.03 13.84 4.86
CA GLY A 180 10.45 13.53 6.16
C GLY A 180 10.57 14.65 7.20
N TRP A 181 11.25 15.76 6.90
CA TRP A 181 11.38 16.90 7.82
C TRP A 181 10.01 17.53 8.13
N THR A 182 9.09 17.56 7.16
CA THR A 182 7.71 18.01 7.41
C THR A 182 6.94 17.05 8.33
N ALA A 183 7.13 15.73 8.20
CA ALA A 183 6.51 14.76 9.09
C ALA A 183 7.05 14.90 10.53
N VAL A 184 8.35 15.17 10.70
CA VAL A 184 8.98 15.44 12.00
C VAL A 184 8.49 16.76 12.59
N LYS A 185 8.43 17.84 11.78
CA LYS A 185 7.92 19.14 12.21
C LYS A 185 6.44 19.08 12.62
N ASN A 186 5.59 18.42 11.83
CA ASN A 186 4.18 18.25 12.16
C ASN A 186 3.98 17.36 13.39
N THR A 187 4.85 16.36 13.61
CA THR A 187 4.84 15.56 14.85
C THR A 187 5.24 16.41 16.04
N TYR A 188 6.28 17.26 15.92
CA TYR A 188 6.71 18.18 16.96
C TYR A 188 5.67 19.28 17.26
N GLU A 189 5.00 19.79 16.24
CA GLU A 189 3.90 20.75 16.37
C GLU A 189 2.66 20.10 17.00
N ALA A 190 2.34 18.85 16.67
CA ALA A 190 1.26 18.10 17.33
C ALA A 190 1.57 17.82 18.81
N PHE A 191 2.84 17.61 19.17
CA PHE A 191 3.26 17.47 20.57
C PHE A 191 3.28 18.81 21.33
N SER A 192 3.54 19.94 20.65
CA SER A 192 3.59 21.27 21.28
C SER A 192 2.24 22.01 21.28
N ASN A 193 1.32 21.68 20.38
CA ASN A 193 -0.06 22.20 20.34
C ASN A 193 -1.08 21.08 20.01
N PRO A 194 -1.45 20.24 20.98
CA PRO A 194 -2.30 19.06 20.75
C PRO A 194 -3.76 19.34 20.33
N LEU A 195 -4.20 20.61 20.35
CA LEU A 195 -5.62 21.00 20.29
C LEU A 195 -5.99 21.92 19.12
N THR A 196 -5.06 22.28 18.23
CA THR A 196 -5.34 23.25 17.15
C THR A 196 -5.79 22.64 15.82
N SER A 197 -5.51 21.37 15.51
CA SER A 197 -5.94 20.74 14.24
C SER A 197 -6.14 19.22 14.33
N PRO A 198 -7.37 18.69 14.09
CA PRO A 198 -7.66 17.25 14.07
C PRO A 198 -6.83 16.42 13.09
N THR A 199 -6.37 17.02 11.98
CA THR A 199 -5.56 16.32 10.98
C THR A 199 -4.15 16.02 11.45
N ASP A 200 -3.59 16.86 12.32
CA ASP A 200 -2.22 16.69 12.83
C ASP A 200 -2.18 15.58 13.88
N THR A 201 -3.21 15.48 14.71
CA THR A 201 -3.38 14.36 15.66
C THR A 201 -3.50 13.02 14.93
N ILE A 202 -4.32 12.94 13.87
CA ILE A 202 -4.44 11.71 13.06
C ILE A 202 -3.09 11.34 12.42
N THR A 203 -2.38 12.34 11.90
CA THR A 203 -1.06 12.15 11.29
C THR A 203 -0.04 11.62 12.31
N ALA A 204 0.00 12.18 13.51
CA ALA A 204 0.89 11.75 14.59
C ALA A 204 0.59 10.31 15.05
N ILE A 205 -0.69 9.95 15.21
CA ILE A 205 -1.11 8.58 15.55
C ILE A 205 -0.68 7.61 14.44
N CYS A 206 -0.91 7.96 13.18
CA CYS A 206 -0.51 7.13 12.03
C CYS A 206 1.01 6.94 11.97
N PHE A 207 1.78 8.00 12.23
CA PHE A 207 3.23 7.94 12.26
C PHE A 207 3.74 7.03 13.38
N ALA A 208 3.23 7.20 14.60
CA ALA A 208 3.55 6.36 15.75
C ALA A 208 3.20 4.88 15.50
N ALA A 209 2.02 4.62 14.95
CA ALA A 209 1.59 3.28 14.57
C ALA A 209 2.48 2.68 13.46
N THR A 210 2.97 3.48 12.52
CA THR A 210 3.89 3.04 11.46
C THR A 210 5.23 2.61 12.05
N ILE A 211 5.79 3.41 12.97
CA ILE A 211 7.02 3.08 13.68
C ILE A 211 6.84 1.78 14.46
N LEU A 212 5.75 1.65 15.21
CA LEU A 212 5.44 0.43 15.96
C LEU A 212 5.41 -0.80 15.03
N LEU A 213 4.70 -0.70 13.90
CA LEU A 213 4.59 -1.77 12.91
C LEU A 213 5.95 -2.14 12.28
N VAL A 214 6.81 -1.17 12.00
CA VAL A 214 8.18 -1.41 11.50
C VAL A 214 9.03 -2.11 12.57
N VAL A 215 8.95 -1.67 13.83
CA VAL A 215 9.65 -2.31 14.96
C VAL A 215 9.16 -3.75 15.15
N LEU A 216 7.86 -4.01 15.04
CA LEU A 216 7.31 -5.36 15.09
C LEU A 216 7.84 -6.21 13.93
N ALA A 217 7.84 -5.68 12.70
CA ALA A 217 8.39 -6.37 11.52
C ALA A 217 9.87 -6.75 11.68
N TRP A 218 10.67 -5.87 12.30
CA TRP A 218 12.05 -6.16 12.64
C TRP A 218 12.17 -7.25 13.70
N LYS A 219 11.42 -7.14 14.81
CA LYS A 219 11.44 -8.11 15.92
C LYS A 219 11.03 -9.51 15.49
N VAL A 220 9.99 -9.64 14.67
CA VAL A 220 9.52 -10.94 14.18
C VAL A 220 10.31 -11.48 13.01
N ARG A 221 11.34 -10.76 12.53
CA ARG A 221 12.12 -11.08 11.33
C ARG A 221 11.19 -11.40 10.15
N LEU A 222 10.43 -10.39 9.73
CA LEU A 222 9.63 -10.48 8.52
C LEU A 222 10.54 -10.84 7.32
N ASN A 223 10.02 -11.61 6.38
CA ASN A 223 10.70 -11.92 5.13
C ASN A 223 11.27 -10.66 4.47
N TRP A 224 12.54 -10.72 4.08
CA TRP A 224 13.29 -9.57 3.56
C TRP A 224 12.64 -8.89 2.35
N VAL A 225 11.98 -9.64 1.47
CA VAL A 225 11.29 -9.10 0.29
C VAL A 225 10.11 -8.22 0.72
N MET A 226 9.32 -8.70 1.68
CA MET A 226 8.19 -7.97 2.26
C MET A 226 8.65 -6.75 3.04
N PHE A 227 9.70 -6.91 3.84
CA PHE A 227 10.27 -5.82 4.62
C PHE A 227 10.81 -4.72 3.70
N ALA A 228 11.52 -5.08 2.63
CA ALA A 228 12.02 -4.13 1.64
C ALA A 228 10.90 -3.37 0.92
N TYR A 229 9.83 -4.06 0.50
CA TYR A 229 8.63 -3.42 -0.04
C TYR A 229 8.02 -2.42 0.95
N SER A 230 7.76 -2.85 2.19
CA SER A 230 7.17 -2.01 3.22
C SER A 230 8.03 -0.79 3.51
N MET A 231 9.35 -0.95 3.60
CA MET A 231 10.27 0.15 3.81
C MET A 231 10.31 1.11 2.62
N ALA A 232 10.28 0.61 1.39
CA ALA A 232 10.20 1.45 0.20
C ALA A 232 8.91 2.29 0.20
N ILE A 233 7.75 1.70 0.56
CA ILE A 233 6.50 2.45 0.72
C ILE A 233 6.62 3.51 1.83
N VAL A 234 7.20 3.17 2.98
CA VAL A 234 7.39 4.13 4.09
C VAL A 234 8.30 5.29 3.67
N VAL A 235 9.40 5.01 2.96
CA VAL A 235 10.30 6.05 2.44
C VAL A 235 9.57 6.94 1.43
N LEU A 236 8.83 6.35 0.49
CA LEU A 236 8.04 7.11 -0.48
C LEU A 236 6.92 7.93 0.19
N MET A 237 6.39 7.47 1.32
CA MET A 237 5.42 8.23 2.11
C MET A 237 6.06 9.44 2.80
N LEU A 238 7.30 9.30 3.28
CA LEU A 238 7.99 10.36 4.01
C LEU A 238 8.70 11.36 3.09
N ALA A 239 8.97 11.02 1.84
CA ALA A 239 9.73 11.87 0.93
C ALA A 239 9.04 13.23 0.59
N PRO A 240 7.72 13.30 0.32
CA PRO A 240 7.06 14.55 -0.05
C PRO A 240 6.61 15.38 1.17
N ALA A 241 6.75 16.70 1.09
CA ALA A 241 6.32 17.63 2.15
C ALA A 241 4.80 17.62 2.42
N THR A 242 4.01 17.31 1.40
CA THR A 242 2.54 17.37 1.40
C THR A 242 1.89 16.02 1.72
N VAL A 243 2.66 14.94 1.62
CA VAL A 243 2.22 13.58 1.95
C VAL A 243 2.40 13.38 3.46
N THR A 244 1.48 13.94 4.23
CA THR A 244 1.37 13.61 5.65
C THR A 244 1.11 12.11 5.83
N ALA A 245 1.54 11.54 6.96
CA ALA A 245 1.28 10.15 7.33
C ALA A 245 -0.24 9.89 7.42
N ARG A 246 -0.84 9.52 6.28
CA ARG A 246 -2.27 9.23 6.18
C ARG A 246 -2.53 7.73 6.31
N PRO A 247 -3.67 7.33 6.91
CA PRO A 247 -4.00 5.91 7.12
C PRO A 247 -3.96 5.06 5.83
N ARG A 248 -4.24 5.67 4.67
CA ARG A 248 -4.15 5.01 3.35
C ARG A 248 -2.75 4.50 3.00
N PHE A 249 -1.70 5.25 3.34
CA PHE A 249 -0.32 4.90 3.01
C PHE A 249 0.22 3.83 3.97
N MET A 250 -0.22 3.87 5.24
CA MET A 250 0.03 2.77 6.17
C MET A 250 -0.54 1.45 5.66
N TYR A 251 -1.75 1.48 5.09
CA TYR A 251 -2.37 0.29 4.52
C TYR A 251 -1.64 -0.22 3.26
N ALA A 252 -1.07 0.68 2.44
CA ALA A 252 -0.23 0.29 1.30
C ALA A 252 1.01 -0.52 1.74
N ALA A 253 1.53 -0.27 2.94
CA ALA A 253 2.58 -1.07 3.60
C ALA A 253 2.02 -2.32 4.30
N PHE A 254 0.97 -2.95 3.75
CA PHE A 254 0.25 -4.08 4.33
C PHE A 254 1.11 -5.26 4.85
N PRO A 255 2.32 -5.57 4.34
CA PRO A 255 3.11 -6.65 4.94
C PRO A 255 3.51 -6.40 6.39
N LEU A 256 3.47 -5.14 6.85
CA LEU A 256 3.62 -4.80 8.26
C LEU A 256 2.44 -5.32 9.12
N LEU A 257 1.24 -5.43 8.55
CA LEU A 257 0.10 -6.06 9.23
C LEU A 257 0.33 -7.57 9.41
N ILE A 258 1.00 -8.21 8.44
CA ILE A 258 1.43 -9.62 8.57
C ILE A 258 2.46 -9.76 9.70
N ALA A 259 3.39 -8.80 9.84
CA ALA A 259 4.33 -8.79 10.95
C ALA A 259 3.61 -8.66 12.31
N ALA A 260 2.61 -7.79 12.41
CA ALA A 260 1.79 -7.68 13.62
C ALA A 260 1.06 -9.00 13.91
N ALA A 261 0.41 -9.62 12.93
CA ALA A 261 -0.23 -10.93 13.07
C ALA A 261 0.74 -12.00 13.57
N LYS A 262 1.96 -12.05 13.02
CA LYS A 262 3.03 -12.97 13.44
C LYS A 262 3.50 -12.71 14.88
N TRP A 263 3.52 -11.45 15.31
CA TRP A 263 3.88 -11.11 16.68
C TRP A 263 2.79 -11.53 17.68
N TYR A 264 1.53 -11.33 17.33
CA TYR A 264 0.39 -11.65 18.21
C TYR A 264 0.13 -13.15 18.36
N GLU A 265 0.38 -13.95 17.32
CA GLU A 265 0.08 -15.39 17.32
C GLU A 265 0.60 -16.13 18.58
N PRO A 266 1.88 -16.01 18.99
CA PRO A 266 2.38 -16.64 20.21
C PRO A 266 1.98 -15.94 21.51
N HIS A 267 1.59 -14.66 21.47
CA HIS A 267 1.22 -13.88 22.66
C HIS A 267 -0.27 -13.98 22.99
N ARG A 268 -1.11 -14.43 22.05
CA ARG A 268 -2.56 -14.59 22.23
C ARG A 268 -2.91 -15.52 23.39
N THR A 269 -2.08 -16.54 23.64
CA THR A 269 -2.25 -17.50 24.74
C THR A 269 -1.68 -17.03 26.06
N ARG A 270 -0.85 -15.97 26.07
CA ARG A 270 -0.28 -15.39 27.30
C ARG A 270 -1.11 -14.23 27.84
N ASP A 271 -1.59 -13.37 26.95
CA ASP A 271 -2.37 -12.19 27.30
C ASP A 271 -3.66 -12.13 26.48
N GLU A 272 -4.72 -12.74 27.01
CA GLU A 272 -6.01 -12.90 26.32
C GLU A 272 -6.67 -11.55 25.96
N LEU A 273 -6.32 -10.46 26.65
CA LEU A 273 -6.91 -9.13 26.41
C LEU A 273 -6.28 -8.35 25.25
N ILE A 274 -5.01 -8.57 24.91
CA ILE A 274 -4.30 -7.69 23.97
C ILE A 274 -4.91 -7.79 22.56
N TRP A 275 -5.25 -9.01 22.12
CA TRP A 275 -5.81 -9.23 20.80
C TRP A 275 -7.21 -8.61 20.63
N PRO A 276 -8.19 -8.86 21.51
CA PRO A 276 -9.50 -8.17 21.48
C PRO A 276 -9.38 -6.65 21.54
N LEU A 277 -8.49 -6.10 22.39
CA LEU A 277 -8.28 -4.65 22.47
C LEU A 277 -7.73 -4.08 21.16
N THR A 278 -6.78 -4.78 20.54
CA THR A 278 -6.21 -4.37 19.24
C THR A 278 -7.28 -4.38 18.16
N ILE A 279 -8.10 -5.44 18.09
CA ILE A 279 -9.20 -5.55 17.13
C ILE A 279 -10.28 -4.49 17.39
N GLY A 280 -10.63 -4.24 18.65
CA GLY A 280 -11.56 -3.18 19.05
C GLY A 280 -11.06 -1.79 18.64
N ALA A 281 -9.78 -1.49 18.90
CA ALA A 281 -9.16 -0.24 18.49
C ALA A 281 -9.10 -0.09 16.96
N CYS A 282 -8.78 -1.17 16.24
CA CYS A 282 -8.80 -1.18 14.77
C CYS A 282 -10.20 -0.92 14.22
N GLY A 283 -11.22 -1.62 14.74
CA GLY A 283 -12.62 -1.45 14.34
C GLY A 283 -13.16 -0.05 14.65
N ALA A 284 -12.84 0.49 15.84
CA ALA A 284 -13.19 1.87 16.20
C ALA A 284 -12.52 2.89 15.27
N GLY A 285 -11.23 2.71 14.98
CA GLY A 285 -10.50 3.57 14.04
C GLY A 285 -11.04 3.48 12.61
N LEU A 286 -11.40 2.28 12.13
CA LEU A 286 -12.02 2.09 10.83
C LEU A 286 -13.37 2.80 10.73
N ALA A 287 -14.24 2.65 11.74
CA ALA A 287 -15.52 3.33 11.79
C ALA A 287 -15.35 4.86 11.82
N ALA A 288 -14.44 5.37 12.66
CA ALA A 288 -14.14 6.79 12.77
C ALA A 288 -13.61 7.38 11.46
N LEU A 289 -12.65 6.72 10.81
CA LEU A 289 -12.11 7.18 9.52
C LEU A 289 -13.14 7.06 8.40
N THR A 290 -13.90 5.98 8.35
CA THR A 290 -14.95 5.82 7.33
C THR A 290 -16.02 6.91 7.48
N GLY A 291 -16.43 7.23 8.71
CA GLY A 291 -17.34 8.34 8.99
C GLY A 291 -16.74 9.70 8.63
N LEU A 292 -15.49 9.96 9.03
CA LEU A 292 -14.82 11.23 8.75
C LEU A 292 -14.65 11.47 7.25
N TYR A 293 -14.17 10.46 6.51
CA TYR A 293 -13.99 10.56 5.06
C TYR A 293 -15.30 10.49 4.28
N GLY A 294 -16.29 9.73 4.75
CA GLY A 294 -17.59 9.58 4.10
C GLY A 294 -18.54 10.77 4.31
N VAL A 295 -18.55 11.38 5.49
CA VAL A 295 -19.46 12.50 5.83
C VAL A 295 -18.89 13.84 5.40
N PHE A 296 -17.61 14.10 5.66
CA PHE A 296 -17.02 15.41 5.36
C PHE A 296 -16.54 15.55 3.92
N GLY A 297 -16.74 14.52 3.09
CA GLY A 297 -16.26 14.50 1.72
C GLY A 297 -14.78 14.87 1.65
N ALA A 298 -14.00 14.46 2.66
CA ALA A 298 -12.58 14.75 2.79
C ALA A 298 -11.80 13.91 1.76
N ILE A 299 -12.12 14.12 0.49
CA ILE A 299 -11.32 13.74 -0.64
C ILE A 299 -10.12 14.70 -0.63
N PRO A 300 -8.91 14.14 -0.74
CA PRO A 300 -7.60 14.79 -0.59
C PRO A 300 -7.39 16.11 -1.33
#